data_AF-A0A941MGU2-F1
#
_entry.id   AF-A0A941MGU2-F1
#
_cell.length_a   1.000
_cell.length_b   1.000
_cell.length_c   1.000
_cell.angle_alpha   90.00
_cell.angle_beta   90.00
_cell.angle_gamma   90.00
#
_symmetry.space_group_name_H-M   'P 1'
#
loop_
_entity.id
_entity.type
_entity.pdbx_description
1 polymer ?
#
loop_
_entity_poly.entity_id
_entity_poly.type
_entity_poly.pdbx_seq_one_letter_code
_entity_poly.pdbx_strand_id
1 'polypeptide(L)'
;MKDVAGHKARLASGITGRRLGLGSEGSFGPHPYIPFAAVDQEMVALYDRELGITIYESVVSLRTNFLHLDIDKSSDLDAFLRCIGFPQHGIVIGIADEPAPWTKGVQKRHELDSAISELAKRADGRAIRITTDMRAHVNPTRMRVIRAAAARLARRVKSLCPSCGAPGFGIVDVQRGAPCSDCGEPTERIAATLLGCACCPRRELQPVRKSEPVDPKYCLVCNP
;
A
#
# COMPACT_ATOMS: atom_id res chain seq x y z
N MET A 1 -5.26 -6.80 5.79
CA MET A 1 -4.55 -5.50 6.01
C MET A 1 -5.22 -4.64 7.09
N LYS A 2 -6.50 -4.27 6.94
CA LYS A 2 -7.23 -3.41 7.90
C LYS A 2 -7.18 -3.91 9.34
N ASP A 3 -7.48 -5.19 9.57
CA ASP A 3 -7.50 -5.76 10.92
C ASP A 3 -6.12 -5.73 11.58
N VAL A 4 -5.07 -6.01 10.81
CA VAL A 4 -3.67 -6.00 11.28
C VAL A 4 -3.22 -4.58 11.64
N ALA A 5 -3.47 -3.60 10.78
CA ALA A 5 -3.14 -2.20 11.06
C ALA A 5 -3.89 -1.69 12.31
N GLY A 6 -5.17 -2.02 12.44
CA GLY A 6 -5.97 -1.69 13.62
C GLY A 6 -5.49 -2.39 14.89
N HIS A 7 -5.08 -3.66 14.80
CA HIS A 7 -4.52 -4.40 15.93
C HIS A 7 -3.20 -3.79 16.39
N LYS A 8 -2.29 -3.45 15.45
CA LYS A 8 -1.04 -2.73 15.76
C LYS A 8 -1.31 -1.39 16.45
N ALA A 9 -2.30 -0.63 15.98
CA ALA A 9 -2.68 0.65 16.60
C ALA A 9 -3.17 0.46 18.05
N ARG A 10 -4.02 -0.54 18.30
CA ARG A 10 -4.47 -0.90 19.65
C ARG A 10 -3.31 -1.33 20.55
N LEU A 11 -2.42 -2.18 20.03
CA LEU A 11 -1.23 -2.66 20.75
C LEU A 11 -0.31 -1.49 21.11
N ALA A 12 -0.08 -0.54 20.20
CA ALA A 12 0.73 0.64 20.45
C ALA A 12 0.17 1.50 21.60
N SER A 13 -1.15 1.72 21.63
CA SER A 13 -1.82 2.40 22.76
C SER A 13 -1.67 1.59 24.06
N GLY A 14 -1.84 0.27 24.00
CA GLY A 14 -1.71 -0.62 25.16
C GLY A 14 -0.31 -0.62 25.77
N ILE A 15 0.73 -0.82 24.97
CA ILE A 15 2.13 -0.89 25.43
C ILE A 15 2.59 0.45 26.02
N THR A 16 2.20 1.56 25.39
CA THR A 16 2.65 2.90 25.82
C THR A 16 1.80 3.52 26.92
N GLY A 17 0.63 2.93 27.21
CA GLY A 17 -0.37 3.51 28.10
C GLY A 17 -1.01 4.81 27.57
N ARG A 18 -0.70 5.24 26.33
CA ARG A 18 -1.22 6.48 25.74
C ARG A 18 -2.62 6.26 25.19
N ARG A 19 -3.44 7.32 25.24
CA ARG A 19 -4.79 7.34 24.65
C ARG A 19 -4.78 6.96 23.17
N LEU A 20 -3.82 7.51 22.42
CA LEU A 20 -3.73 7.33 20.98
C LEU A 20 -2.67 6.29 20.63
N GLY A 21 -3.00 5.42 19.68
CA GLY A 21 -2.06 4.44 19.11
C GLY A 21 -2.09 4.46 17.59
N LEU A 22 -0.92 4.33 16.97
CA LEU A 22 -0.76 4.28 15.52
C LEU A 22 -0.33 2.88 15.09
N GLY A 23 -0.91 2.42 13.98
CA GLY A 23 -0.55 1.17 13.34
C GLY A 23 -0.44 1.36 11.83
N SER A 24 0.44 0.60 11.19
CA SER A 24 0.54 0.56 9.74
C SER A 24 0.73 -0.86 9.23
N GLU A 25 0.21 -1.10 8.02
CA GLU A 25 0.39 -2.32 7.27
C GLU A 25 0.48 -1.98 5.79
N GLY A 26 1.29 -2.74 5.05
CA GLY A 26 1.41 -2.51 3.61
C GLY A 26 1.74 -3.77 2.85
N SER A 27 1.37 -3.83 1.58
CA SER A 27 1.58 -4.97 0.71
C SER A 27 2.00 -4.54 -0.69
N PHE A 28 2.77 -5.41 -1.33
CA PHE A 28 3.16 -5.29 -2.72
C PHE A 28 2.57 -6.44 -3.52
N GLY A 29 2.09 -6.18 -4.73
CA GLY A 29 1.48 -7.20 -5.57
C GLY A 29 1.03 -6.66 -6.92
N PRO A 30 0.44 -7.51 -7.77
CA PRO A 30 -0.08 -7.10 -9.06
C PRO A 30 -1.30 -6.17 -8.89
N HIS A 31 -1.46 -5.21 -9.80
CA HIS A 31 -2.63 -4.34 -9.84
C HIS A 31 -3.87 -5.18 -10.24
N PRO A 32 -5.03 -5.04 -9.57
CA PRO A 32 -6.21 -5.87 -9.83
C PRO A 32 -6.71 -5.86 -11.28
N TYR A 33 -6.51 -4.75 -11.97
CA TYR A 33 -6.92 -4.58 -13.38
C TYR A 33 -5.74 -4.56 -14.37
N ILE A 34 -4.49 -4.56 -13.87
CA ILE A 34 -3.28 -4.49 -14.70
C ILE A 34 -2.27 -5.47 -14.09
N PRO A 35 -2.41 -6.79 -14.31
CA PRO A 35 -1.67 -7.79 -13.55
C PRO A 35 -0.14 -7.67 -13.64
N PHE A 36 0.38 -7.08 -14.72
CA PHE A 36 1.81 -6.85 -14.93
C PHE A 36 2.35 -5.58 -14.25
N ALA A 37 1.49 -4.72 -13.68
CA ALA A 37 1.92 -3.54 -12.94
C ALA A 37 1.95 -3.85 -11.44
N ALA A 38 3.11 -3.67 -10.80
CA ALA A 38 3.22 -3.75 -9.36
C ALA A 38 2.57 -2.55 -8.67
N VAL A 39 1.92 -2.79 -7.55
CA VAL A 39 1.34 -1.75 -6.69
C VAL A 39 1.96 -1.78 -5.30
N ASP A 40 2.14 -0.60 -4.73
CA ASP A 40 2.36 -0.39 -3.30
C ASP A 40 1.03 0.02 -2.67
N GLN A 41 0.51 -0.83 -1.79
CA GLN A 41 -0.67 -0.51 -0.99
C GLN A 41 -0.26 -0.31 0.46
N GLU A 42 -0.46 0.90 0.96
CA GLU A 42 -0.17 1.28 2.34
C GLU A 42 -1.45 1.63 3.09
N MET A 43 -1.54 1.20 4.34
CA MET A 43 -2.63 1.51 5.25
C MET A 43 -2.10 1.98 6.59
N VAL A 44 -2.71 3.02 7.13
CA VAL A 44 -2.45 3.57 8.46
C VAL A 44 -3.74 3.60 9.26
N ALA A 45 -3.63 3.31 10.56
CA ALA A 45 -4.73 3.31 11.50
C ALA A 45 -4.38 4.15 12.73
N LEU A 46 -5.32 4.96 13.19
CA LEU A 46 -5.28 5.64 14.49
C LEU A 46 -6.36 5.02 15.38
N TYR A 47 -5.96 4.46 16.51
CA TYR A 47 -6.84 4.02 17.56
C TYR A 47 -6.92 5.09 18.65
N ASP A 48 -8.15 5.40 19.09
CA ASP A 48 -8.41 6.25 20.26
C ASP A 48 -9.06 5.39 21.34
N ARG A 49 -8.32 5.17 22.44
CA ARG A 49 -8.73 4.33 23.55
C ARG A 49 -9.92 4.89 24.34
N GLU A 50 -9.98 6.20 24.53
CA GLU A 50 -11.06 6.83 25.30
C GLU A 50 -12.38 6.79 24.54
N LEU A 51 -12.31 7.00 23.22
CA LEU A 51 -13.50 6.96 22.36
C LEU A 51 -13.87 5.55 21.88
N GLY A 52 -12.97 4.57 22.05
CA GLY A 52 -13.18 3.19 21.59
C GLY A 52 -13.22 3.04 20.07
N ILE A 53 -12.70 4.00 19.30
CA ILE A 53 -12.78 4.01 17.83
C ILE A 53 -11.44 3.74 17.16
N THR A 54 -11.49 3.28 15.91
CA THR A 54 -10.32 3.21 15.03
C THR A 54 -10.63 3.88 13.70
N ILE A 55 -9.77 4.81 13.28
CA ILE A 55 -9.85 5.54 12.02
C ILE A 55 -8.79 4.99 11.09
N TYR A 56 -9.16 4.70 9.84
CA TYR A 56 -8.27 4.09 8.84
C TYR A 56 -8.15 4.98 7.62
N GLU A 57 -6.96 5.01 7.02
CA GLU A 57 -6.73 5.55 5.67
C GLU A 57 -5.74 4.68 4.91
N SER A 58 -5.88 4.66 3.59
CA SER A 58 -5.00 3.89 2.72
C SER A 58 -4.62 4.66 1.47
N VAL A 59 -3.50 4.28 0.85
CA VAL A 59 -3.03 4.76 -0.44
C VAL A 59 -2.61 3.56 -1.26
N VAL A 60 -2.97 3.56 -2.55
CA VAL A 60 -2.43 2.65 -3.56
C VAL A 60 -1.59 3.48 -4.52
N SER A 61 -0.39 3.01 -4.83
CA SER A 61 0.56 3.69 -5.70
C SER A 61 1.12 2.73 -6.75
N LEU A 62 1.10 3.15 -8.02
CA LEU A 62 1.84 2.48 -9.10
C LEU A 62 3.34 2.84 -9.08
N ARG A 63 3.74 3.85 -8.30
CA ARG A 63 5.14 4.24 -8.14
C ARG A 63 5.78 3.33 -7.10
N THR A 64 6.36 2.24 -7.55
CA THR A 64 7.08 1.27 -6.74
C THR A 64 8.27 0.73 -7.51
N ASN A 65 9.33 0.33 -6.79
CA ASN A 65 10.49 -0.35 -7.34
C ASN A 65 10.47 -1.85 -6.95
N PHE A 66 9.29 -2.42 -6.73
CA PHE A 66 9.09 -3.84 -6.43
C PHE A 66 9.50 -4.70 -7.63
N LEU A 67 10.77 -5.10 -7.65
CA LEU A 67 11.42 -5.83 -8.72
C LEU A 67 12.42 -6.84 -8.15
N HIS A 68 12.76 -7.81 -8.97
CA HIS A 68 13.82 -8.78 -8.70
C HIS A 68 14.60 -9.09 -9.96
N LEU A 69 15.80 -9.65 -9.77
CA LEU A 69 16.69 -10.16 -10.79
C LEU A 69 17.28 -11.48 -10.33
N ASP A 70 17.15 -12.52 -11.14
CA ASP A 70 17.91 -13.75 -11.00
C ASP A 70 19.19 -13.61 -11.81
N ILE A 71 20.35 -13.68 -11.15
CA ILE A 71 21.64 -13.40 -11.77
C ILE A 71 22.07 -14.60 -12.62
N ASP A 72 22.37 -14.32 -13.89
CA ASP A 72 23.04 -15.21 -14.81
C ASP A 72 24.18 -14.50 -15.56
N LYS A 73 24.83 -15.20 -16.51
CA LYS A 73 25.94 -14.65 -17.30
C LYS A 73 25.55 -13.49 -18.23
N SER A 74 24.28 -13.36 -18.56
CA SER A 74 23.74 -12.32 -19.45
C SER A 74 23.14 -11.13 -18.71
N SER A 75 23.01 -11.25 -17.38
CA SER A 75 22.37 -10.26 -16.53
C SER A 75 23.19 -8.98 -16.43
N ASP A 76 22.58 -7.84 -16.75
CA ASP A 76 23.15 -6.52 -16.47
C ASP A 76 22.79 -6.08 -15.05
N LEU A 77 23.63 -6.48 -14.08
CA LEU A 77 23.45 -6.14 -12.68
C LEU A 77 23.46 -4.62 -12.46
N ASP A 78 24.32 -3.88 -13.15
CA ASP A 78 24.44 -2.43 -12.96
C ASP A 78 23.19 -1.69 -13.47
N ALA A 79 22.61 -2.12 -14.59
CA ALA A 79 21.33 -1.60 -15.07
C ALA A 79 20.20 -1.88 -14.07
N PHE A 80 20.13 -3.09 -13.51
CA PHE A 80 19.14 -3.41 -12.49
C PHE A 80 19.28 -2.52 -11.24
N LEU A 81 20.51 -2.38 -10.71
CA LEU A 81 20.78 -1.54 -9.53
C LEU A 81 20.38 -0.08 -9.77
N ARG A 82 20.68 0.48 -10.95
CA ARG A 82 20.21 1.83 -11.34
C ARG A 82 18.69 1.90 -11.39
N CYS A 83 18.04 0.90 -12.00
CA CYS A 83 16.58 0.86 -12.16
C CYS A 83 15.84 0.88 -10.82
N ILE A 84 16.29 0.09 -9.85
CA ILE A 84 15.66 0.02 -8.52
C ILE A 84 16.06 1.19 -7.60
N GLY A 85 17.03 2.02 -8.01
CA GLY A 85 17.50 3.18 -7.24
C GLY A 85 18.41 2.81 -6.06
N PHE A 86 19.27 1.80 -6.23
CA PHE A 86 20.37 1.50 -5.31
C PHE A 86 21.46 2.60 -5.40
N PRO A 87 22.10 3.03 -4.30
CA PRO A 87 22.02 2.48 -2.93
C PRO A 87 20.96 3.12 -2.03
N GLN A 88 20.21 4.13 -2.50
CA GLN A 88 19.18 4.78 -1.69
C GLN A 88 18.07 3.78 -1.31
N HIS A 89 17.80 2.81 -2.17
CA HIS A 89 17.01 1.63 -1.86
C HIS A 89 17.93 0.47 -1.49
N GLY A 90 17.65 -0.19 -0.38
CA GLY A 90 18.32 -1.43 -0.01
C GLY A 90 17.90 -2.59 -0.92
N ILE A 91 18.69 -3.66 -0.91
CA ILE A 91 18.35 -4.91 -1.56
C ILE A 91 18.31 -6.06 -0.55
N VAL A 92 17.62 -7.13 -0.95
CA VAL A 92 17.72 -8.44 -0.33
C VAL A 92 18.31 -9.40 -1.34
N ILE A 93 19.25 -10.24 -0.92
CA ILE A 93 19.88 -11.24 -1.79
C ILE A 93 19.87 -12.63 -1.15
N GLY A 94 19.61 -13.66 -1.93
CA GLY A 94 19.56 -15.05 -1.49
C GLY A 94 19.65 -16.04 -2.66
N ILE A 95 19.59 -17.33 -2.36
CA ILE A 95 19.36 -18.35 -3.39
C ILE A 95 17.87 -18.34 -3.73
N ALA A 96 17.55 -18.33 -5.03
CA ALA A 96 16.18 -18.35 -5.51
C ALA A 96 15.43 -19.56 -4.95
N ASP A 97 14.18 -19.34 -4.57
CA ASP A 97 13.24 -20.37 -4.12
C ASP A 97 13.65 -21.17 -2.87
N GLU A 98 14.70 -20.72 -2.15
CA GLU A 98 15.12 -21.30 -0.88
C GLU A 98 14.59 -20.54 0.35
N PRO A 99 14.09 -21.27 1.37
CA PRO A 99 13.65 -20.69 2.62
C PRO A 99 14.87 -20.35 3.50
N ALA A 100 15.39 -19.13 3.37
CA ALA A 100 16.42 -18.54 4.26
C ALA A 100 17.79 -19.27 4.29
N PRO A 101 18.90 -18.57 4.59
CA PRO A 101 18.99 -17.15 4.92
C PRO A 101 19.13 -16.25 3.69
N TRP A 102 18.31 -15.19 3.66
CA TRP A 102 18.46 -14.07 2.74
C TRP A 102 19.15 -12.92 3.47
N THR A 103 20.18 -12.33 2.85
CA THR A 103 20.87 -11.14 3.36
C THR A 103 20.03 -9.91 3.02
N LYS A 104 19.54 -9.20 4.04
CA LYS A 104 18.60 -8.07 3.88
C LYS A 104 19.29 -6.74 4.16
N GLY A 105 18.85 -5.67 3.48
CA GLY A 105 19.28 -4.30 3.77
C GLY A 105 20.67 -3.96 3.26
N VAL A 106 21.15 -4.67 2.24
CA VAL A 106 22.44 -4.34 1.60
C VAL A 106 22.30 -3.00 0.89
N GLN A 107 23.16 -2.04 1.22
CA GLN A 107 23.15 -0.67 0.68
C GLN A 107 24.52 -0.22 0.17
N LYS A 108 25.53 -1.11 0.16
CA LYS A 108 26.86 -0.81 -0.37
C LYS A 108 27.28 -1.82 -1.43
N ARG A 109 27.93 -1.33 -2.49
CA ARG A 109 28.33 -2.17 -3.62
C ARG A 109 29.25 -3.32 -3.20
N HIS A 110 30.27 -3.05 -2.39
CA HIS A 110 31.19 -4.08 -1.92
C HIS A 110 30.50 -5.16 -1.07
N GLU A 111 29.47 -4.80 -0.29
CA GLU A 111 28.68 -5.77 0.50
C GLU A 111 27.87 -6.69 -0.42
N LEU A 112 27.31 -6.14 -1.50
CA LEU A 112 26.62 -6.90 -2.54
C LEU A 112 27.58 -7.85 -3.27
N ASP A 113 28.72 -7.35 -3.75
CA ASP A 113 29.70 -8.16 -4.48
C ASP A 113 30.24 -9.31 -3.61
N SER A 114 30.48 -9.04 -2.32
CA SER A 114 30.86 -10.05 -1.33
C SER A 114 29.74 -11.09 -1.14
N ALA A 115 28.48 -10.64 -1.01
CA ALA A 115 27.34 -11.54 -0.84
C ALA A 115 27.13 -12.44 -2.06
N ILE A 116 27.26 -11.91 -3.29
CA ILE A 116 27.19 -12.70 -4.53
C ILE A 116 28.29 -13.76 -4.55
N SER A 117 29.53 -13.38 -4.21
CA SER A 117 30.67 -14.28 -4.21
C SER A 117 30.50 -15.43 -3.21
N GLU A 118 30.00 -15.15 -2.01
CA GLU A 118 29.70 -16.17 -1.00
C GLU A 118 28.54 -17.06 -1.40
N LEU A 119 27.47 -16.49 -1.97
CA LEU A 119 26.32 -17.25 -2.47
C LEU A 119 26.71 -18.18 -3.61
N ALA A 120 27.58 -17.73 -4.54
CA ALA A 120 28.02 -18.53 -5.68
C ALA A 120 28.74 -19.82 -5.27
N LYS A 121 29.48 -19.81 -4.15
CA LYS A 121 30.16 -20.99 -3.60
C LYS A 121 29.21 -22.08 -3.09
N ARG A 122 27.99 -21.70 -2.67
CA ARG A 122 26.99 -22.58 -2.05
C ARG A 122 25.76 -22.83 -2.91
N ALA A 123 25.58 -22.07 -3.98
CA ALA A 123 24.39 -22.10 -4.81
C ALA A 123 24.21 -23.45 -5.54
N ASP A 124 25.28 -24.22 -5.77
CA ASP A 124 25.19 -25.55 -6.40
C ASP A 124 24.36 -25.55 -7.70
N GLY A 125 24.61 -24.56 -8.56
CA GLY A 125 23.87 -24.36 -9.81
C GLY A 125 22.51 -23.68 -9.70
N ARG A 126 22.01 -23.39 -8.49
CA ARG A 126 20.77 -22.62 -8.29
C ARG A 126 20.98 -21.13 -8.55
N ALA A 127 19.92 -20.44 -8.97
CA ALA A 127 19.98 -19.01 -9.27
C ALA A 127 20.18 -18.17 -8.00
N ILE A 128 20.98 -17.13 -8.08
CA ILE A 128 21.07 -16.11 -7.03
C ILE A 128 20.05 -15.02 -7.34
N ARG A 129 19.11 -14.77 -6.43
CA ARG A 129 18.06 -13.75 -6.60
C ARG A 129 18.39 -12.50 -5.80
N ILE A 130 18.39 -11.35 -6.47
CA ILE A 130 18.40 -10.02 -5.85
C ILE A 130 16.99 -9.45 -5.96
N THR A 131 16.43 -8.98 -4.85
CA THR A 131 15.16 -8.25 -4.83
C THR A 131 15.35 -6.89 -4.20
N THR A 132 14.50 -5.94 -4.56
CA THR A 132 14.41 -4.69 -3.82
C THR A 132 13.99 -4.96 -2.38
N ASP A 133 14.67 -4.32 -1.42
CA ASP A 133 14.22 -4.33 -0.04
C ASP A 133 13.04 -3.40 0.15
N MET A 134 11.87 -4.00 0.32
CA MET A 134 10.62 -3.24 0.46
C MET A 134 10.41 -2.73 1.89
N ARG A 135 11.35 -2.89 2.83
CA ARG A 135 11.18 -2.36 4.20
C ARG A 135 11.34 -0.84 4.21
N ALA A 136 10.41 -0.15 4.88
CA ALA A 136 10.28 1.30 4.80
C ALA A 136 11.58 2.09 5.08
N HIS A 137 12.32 1.72 6.12
CA HIS A 137 13.56 2.41 6.52
C HIS A 137 14.69 2.39 5.45
N VAL A 138 14.64 1.47 4.49
CA VAL A 138 15.59 1.36 3.38
C VAL A 138 14.91 1.53 2.01
N ASN A 139 13.68 2.07 1.97
CA ASN A 139 12.94 2.28 0.73
C ASN A 139 12.28 3.67 0.71
N PRO A 140 12.99 4.71 0.23
CA PRO A 140 12.47 6.07 0.15
C PRO A 140 11.19 6.20 -0.67
N THR A 141 10.99 5.36 -1.69
CA THR A 141 9.76 5.35 -2.49
C THR A 141 8.56 4.93 -1.65
N ARG A 142 8.67 3.81 -0.93
CA ARG A 142 7.65 3.35 0.03
C ARG A 142 7.39 4.38 1.12
N MET A 143 8.43 5.01 1.67
CA MET A 143 8.26 6.06 2.69
C MET A 143 7.40 7.23 2.19
N ARG A 144 7.45 7.57 0.90
CA ARG A 144 6.57 8.62 0.32
C ARG A 144 5.11 8.17 0.29
N VAL A 145 4.85 6.90 0.00
CA VAL A 145 3.47 6.34 0.00
C VAL A 145 2.91 6.29 1.43
N ILE A 146 3.71 5.82 2.40
CA ILE A 146 3.36 5.87 3.83
C ILE A 146 3.06 7.31 4.28
N ARG A 147 3.89 8.28 3.88
CA ARG A 147 3.65 9.71 4.17
C ARG A 147 2.31 10.19 3.60
N ALA A 148 1.97 9.80 2.38
CA ALA A 148 0.69 10.17 1.76
C ALA A 148 -0.50 9.58 2.53
N ALA A 149 -0.41 8.31 2.95
CA ALA A 149 -1.40 7.65 3.80
C ALA A 149 -1.54 8.35 5.16
N ALA A 150 -0.42 8.68 5.82
CA ALA A 150 -0.42 9.44 7.07
C ALA A 150 -1.03 10.85 6.93
N ALA A 151 -0.75 11.56 5.84
CA ALA A 151 -1.32 12.87 5.55
C ALA A 151 -2.84 12.80 5.30
N ARG A 152 -3.33 11.73 4.65
CA ARG A 152 -4.77 11.47 4.54
C ARG A 152 -5.40 11.22 5.91
N LEU A 153 -4.77 10.38 6.74
CA LEU A 153 -5.25 10.09 8.09
C LEU A 153 -5.34 11.37 8.93
N ALA A 154 -4.28 12.19 8.92
CA ALA A 154 -4.27 13.46 9.64
C ALA A 154 -5.39 14.41 9.22
N ARG A 155 -5.69 14.49 7.90
CA ARG A 155 -6.84 15.26 7.40
C ARG A 155 -8.17 14.68 7.88
N ARG A 156 -8.34 13.35 7.82
CA ARG A 156 -9.55 12.68 8.28
C ARG A 156 -9.79 12.86 9.77
N VAL A 157 -8.76 12.74 10.60
CA VAL A 157 -8.87 12.93 12.05
C VAL A 157 -9.34 14.34 12.41
N LYS A 158 -8.92 15.36 11.65
CA LYS A 158 -9.37 16.75 11.82
C LYS A 158 -10.81 16.99 11.36
N SER A 159 -11.39 16.08 10.58
CA SER A 159 -12.78 16.14 10.15
C SER A 159 -13.68 15.64 11.27
N LEU A 160 -14.33 16.56 11.98
CA LEU A 160 -15.18 16.24 13.11
C LEU A 160 -16.58 15.83 12.64
N CYS A 161 -17.18 14.89 13.35
CA CYS A 161 -18.57 14.50 13.13
C CYS A 161 -19.50 15.68 13.41
N PRO A 162 -20.39 16.06 12.48
CA PRO A 162 -21.31 17.18 12.70
C PRO A 162 -22.36 16.89 13.79
N SER A 163 -22.55 15.62 14.15
CA SER A 163 -23.54 15.21 15.15
C SER A 163 -22.98 15.08 16.57
N CYS A 164 -21.76 14.58 16.73
CA CYS A 164 -21.18 14.29 18.06
C CYS A 164 -19.80 14.89 18.29
N GLY A 165 -19.23 15.63 17.33
CA GLY A 165 -17.90 16.23 17.44
C GLY A 165 -16.73 15.25 17.42
N ALA A 166 -16.97 13.93 17.36
CA ALA A 166 -15.90 12.94 17.34
C ALA A 166 -15.01 13.05 16.09
N PRO A 167 -13.69 12.83 16.21
CA PRO A 167 -12.78 12.90 15.07
C PRO A 167 -13.01 11.77 14.07
N GLY A 168 -12.57 11.98 12.83
CA GLY A 168 -12.51 10.91 11.83
C GLY A 168 -13.73 10.79 10.92
N PHE A 169 -14.64 11.78 10.92
CA PHE A 169 -15.78 11.79 10.01
C PHE A 169 -15.29 11.83 8.56
N GLY A 170 -15.63 10.80 7.78
CA GLY A 170 -15.11 10.66 6.44
C GLY A 170 -15.63 9.38 5.78
N ILE A 171 -15.07 9.04 4.61
CA ILE A 171 -15.55 7.93 3.79
C ILE A 171 -15.47 6.61 4.57
N VAL A 172 -16.62 5.98 4.78
CA VAL A 172 -16.76 4.65 5.39
C VAL A 172 -17.18 3.61 4.36
N ASP A 173 -17.82 4.04 3.27
CA ASP A 173 -18.24 3.17 2.17
C ASP A 173 -18.38 3.97 0.87
N VAL A 174 -18.58 3.25 -0.24
CA VAL A 174 -18.88 3.82 -1.55
C VAL A 174 -20.09 3.12 -2.15
N GLN A 175 -21.00 3.89 -2.73
CA GLN A 175 -22.12 3.37 -3.51
C GLN A 175 -21.71 3.31 -4.98
N ARG A 176 -21.75 2.12 -5.57
CA ARG A 176 -21.55 1.88 -7.01
C ARG A 176 -22.86 2.07 -7.79
N GLY A 177 -22.78 2.03 -9.12
CA GLY A 177 -23.93 2.19 -10.00
C GLY A 177 -23.99 3.55 -10.68
N ALA A 178 -22.85 4.18 -10.97
CA ALA A 178 -22.87 5.40 -11.77
C ALA A 178 -23.39 5.05 -13.19
N PRO A 179 -24.32 5.84 -13.75
CA PRO A 179 -25.00 5.50 -14.99
C PRO A 179 -24.06 5.58 -16.20
N CYS A 180 -24.19 4.63 -17.12
CA CYS A 180 -23.56 4.67 -18.44
C CYS A 180 -24.04 5.89 -19.24
N SER A 181 -23.15 6.53 -20.00
CA SER A 181 -23.51 7.69 -20.84
C SER A 181 -24.36 7.37 -22.06
N ASP A 182 -24.43 6.10 -22.45
CA ASP A 182 -25.16 5.66 -23.65
C ASP A 182 -26.47 4.96 -23.26
N CYS A 183 -26.39 3.81 -22.58
CA CYS A 183 -27.59 3.03 -22.22
C CYS A 183 -28.22 3.40 -20.86
N GLY A 184 -27.56 4.21 -20.03
CA GLY A 184 -28.05 4.58 -18.69
C GLY A 184 -27.93 3.49 -17.61
N GLU A 185 -27.56 2.26 -17.96
CA GLU A 185 -27.43 1.15 -17.00
C GLU A 185 -26.37 1.45 -15.91
N PRO A 186 -26.59 0.99 -14.66
CA PRO A 186 -25.65 1.19 -13.57
C PRO A 186 -24.36 0.40 -13.81
N THR A 187 -23.22 1.04 -13.61
CA THR A 187 -21.90 0.44 -13.79
C THR A 187 -21.18 0.16 -12.46
N GLU A 188 -20.05 -0.55 -12.52
CA GLU A 188 -19.16 -0.76 -11.37
C GLU A 188 -18.49 0.53 -10.87
N ARG A 189 -18.68 1.68 -11.53
CA ARG A 189 -18.12 2.96 -11.10
C ARG A 189 -18.87 3.52 -9.89
N ILE A 190 -18.14 4.25 -9.07
CA ILE A 190 -18.66 4.88 -7.85
C ILE A 190 -19.59 6.02 -8.23
N ALA A 191 -20.84 5.96 -7.77
CA ALA A 191 -21.85 7.01 -7.91
C ALA A 191 -21.82 8.00 -6.74
N ALA A 192 -21.57 7.50 -5.53
CA ALA A 192 -21.55 8.31 -4.32
C ALA A 192 -20.59 7.75 -3.26
N THR A 193 -20.13 8.62 -2.38
CA THR A 193 -19.35 8.22 -1.19
C THR A 193 -20.24 8.33 0.05
N LEU A 194 -20.23 7.31 0.91
CA LEU A 194 -20.88 7.36 2.20
C LEU A 194 -19.89 7.85 3.25
N LEU A 195 -20.12 9.05 3.77
CA LEU A 195 -19.39 9.57 4.92
C LEU A 195 -20.02 9.04 6.21
N GLY A 196 -19.19 8.78 7.22
CA GLY A 196 -19.67 8.23 8.48
C GLY A 196 -18.77 8.53 9.67
N CYS A 197 -19.40 8.53 10.85
CA CYS A 197 -18.74 8.61 12.14
C CYS A 197 -18.47 7.20 12.71
N ALA A 198 -17.31 7.03 13.35
CA ALA A 198 -16.99 5.81 14.09
C ALA A 198 -17.63 5.76 15.50
N CYS A 199 -18.01 6.91 16.08
CA CYS A 199 -18.60 7.00 17.43
C CYS A 199 -20.13 6.96 17.44
N CYS A 200 -20.80 7.44 16.39
CA CYS A 200 -22.26 7.54 16.38
C CYS A 200 -22.85 7.08 15.03
N PRO A 201 -24.18 6.89 14.95
CA PRO A 201 -24.84 6.44 13.72
C PRO A 201 -24.87 7.46 12.58
N ARG A 202 -24.34 8.68 12.75
CA ARG A 202 -24.36 9.70 11.69
C ARG A 202 -23.69 9.17 10.43
N ARG A 203 -24.43 9.22 9.33
CA ARG A 203 -24.00 8.93 7.97
C ARG A 203 -24.49 10.04 7.05
N GLU A 204 -23.74 10.28 5.98
CA GLU A 204 -24.10 11.26 4.96
C GLU A 204 -23.69 10.73 3.59
N LEU A 205 -24.66 10.57 2.70
CA LEU A 205 -24.38 10.20 1.32
C LEU A 205 -23.99 11.45 0.56
N GLN A 206 -22.80 11.43 -0.02
CA GLN A 206 -22.29 12.51 -0.86
C GLN A 206 -22.17 12.01 -2.30
N PRO A 207 -23.08 12.43 -3.21
CA PRO A 207 -22.94 12.14 -4.63
C PRO A 207 -21.60 12.65 -5.14
N VAL A 208 -20.98 11.91 -6.06
CA VAL A 208 -19.80 12.40 -6.76
C VAL A 208 -20.28 13.52 -7.69
N ARG A 209 -20.23 14.78 -7.22
CA ARG A 209 -20.78 15.98 -7.90
C ARG A 209 -20.25 16.23 -9.32
N LYS A 210 -19.29 15.42 -9.80
CA LYS A 210 -18.71 15.43 -11.14
C LYS A 210 -18.49 14.01 -11.69
N SER A 211 -19.34 13.04 -11.36
CA SER A 211 -19.32 11.80 -12.12
C SER A 211 -19.89 12.13 -13.50
N GLU A 212 -19.01 12.52 -14.43
CA GLU A 212 -19.34 12.43 -15.85
C GLU A 212 -19.98 11.07 -16.10
N PRO A 213 -21.06 11.01 -16.90
CA PRO A 213 -21.69 9.74 -17.18
C PRO A 213 -20.64 8.78 -17.74
N VAL A 214 -20.74 7.53 -17.30
CA VAL A 214 -19.63 6.57 -17.43
C VAL A 214 -19.44 6.22 -18.90
N ASP A 215 -18.21 6.37 -19.39
CA ASP A 215 -17.80 5.97 -20.73
C ASP A 215 -18.26 4.52 -21.02
N PRO A 216 -18.99 4.26 -22.12
CA PRO A 216 -19.57 2.96 -22.43
C PRO A 216 -18.55 1.81 -22.45
N LYS A 217 -17.25 2.08 -22.66
CA LYS A 217 -16.19 1.07 -22.57
C LYS A 217 -16.06 0.41 -21.19
N TYR A 218 -16.63 1.03 -20.15
CA TYR A 218 -16.67 0.51 -18.78
C TYR A 218 -18.06 -0.02 -18.38
N CYS A 219 -19.03 -0.05 -19.29
CA CYS A 219 -20.37 -0.59 -19.08
C CYS A 219 -20.41 -2.03 -19.58
N LEU A 220 -20.80 -2.98 -18.72
CA LEU A 220 -20.91 -4.40 -19.08
C LEU A 220 -22.03 -4.69 -20.10
N VAL A 221 -22.97 -3.75 -20.30
CA VAL A 221 -24.05 -3.88 -21.29
C VAL A 221 -23.60 -3.34 -22.65
N CYS A 222 -22.94 -2.17 -22.69
CA CYS A 222 -22.43 -1.59 -23.94
C CYS A 222 -21.12 -2.23 -24.42
N ASN A 223 -20.30 -2.72 -23.49
CA ASN A 223 -19.01 -3.37 -23.74
C ASN A 223 -18.86 -4.61 -22.84
N PRO A 224 -19.55 -5.71 -23.17
CA PRO A 224 -19.49 -6.98 -22.44
C PRO A 224 -18.10 -7.63 -22.46
#